data_AF-A0A7C1V425-F1
#
_entry.id   AF-A0A7C1V425-F1
#
_cell.length_a   1.000
_cell.length_b   1.000
_cell.length_c   1.000
_cell.angle_alpha   90.00
_cell.angle_beta   90.00
_cell.angle_gamma   90.00
#
_symmetry.space_group_name_H-M   'P 1'
#
loop_
_entity.id
_entity.type
_entity.pdbx_description
1 polymer ?
#
loop_
_entity_poly.entity_id
_entity_poly.type
_entity_poly.pdbx_seq_one_letter_code
_entity_poly.pdbx_strand_id
1 'polypeptide(L)'
;MLDNFLEKVLDIKSRLNDLKSKTLLIPEGRQIEVISNQIENNPSILIYKPRFVTKEENIPQDIKSEIIKIFDDLDYNLLEYSPNSFEYIEKIKDLSPENKESLIFLLEKDIYATDKVYGEYLVETRNEEYKISYYRREKKVKNLPLKPTSIDLEDFIKNNAILQIQNQVEKLWKIIENEIDRCENRYKAQKIKDKEEKIKLLGNLLEKKECEYLDFKLHMHRLNDKDPKTKIHQQRELLKDILGLINNKKFDTDSNEAYLIIGVEEKFEKFTGNHVNVEFSDFQLIKQLIKIHIEPLIETKIDEYFLLSSDNGIQISTDFLQNSNRIILCIFYFELGIVYELKKRIGNPSLNIDFFNEGTSFIRDGSHTMRMSQQDRRKIMSLRYEIYDFEEVDQVDYYEPDEELSSREINYEINVDLISNYIEILKTTELSLDSQWDILSPIKDQIDIFINFYDKNKQSKSIIFDFIRYACDYIKDNNDKITRRLLFFLDDLSGIPAVLKYIKIHCLKTFEFLFKKGEFYSHLISLLNSCGYYNDLINEVFIAIDKNNVKYLESLIYLDFQDPQFISYVFNSGFISSTNIFFLFQEFEILILDLLVDLLDHSNLFYFY
;
A
#
# COMPACT_ATOMS: atom_id res chain seq x y z
N MET A 1 -13.54 -4.66 -23.09
CA MET A 1 -12.21 -4.04 -23.18
C MET A 1 -11.27 -5.05 -22.55
N LEU A 2 -10.23 -5.51 -23.26
CA LEU A 2 -9.16 -6.20 -22.56
C LEU A 2 -8.60 -5.20 -21.54
N ASP A 3 -8.33 -5.67 -20.32
CA ASP A 3 -7.73 -4.81 -19.32
C ASP A 3 -6.38 -4.28 -19.82
N ASN A 4 -6.14 -2.99 -19.60
CA ASN A 4 -4.93 -2.25 -19.98
C ASN A 4 -3.63 -3.02 -19.63
N PHE A 5 -3.65 -3.81 -18.56
CA PHE A 5 -2.52 -4.65 -18.15
C PHE A 5 -2.20 -5.80 -19.14
N LEU A 6 -3.18 -6.58 -19.59
CA LEU A 6 -2.91 -7.72 -20.48
C LEU A 6 -2.41 -7.25 -21.86
N GLU A 7 -2.91 -6.11 -22.34
CA GLU A 7 -2.42 -5.49 -23.56
C GLU A 7 -0.95 -5.06 -23.43
N LYS A 8 -0.58 -4.45 -22.29
CA LYS A 8 0.83 -4.13 -21.97
C LYS A 8 1.72 -5.37 -21.90
N VAL A 9 1.26 -6.45 -21.25
CA VAL A 9 2.02 -7.71 -21.19
C VAL A 9 2.26 -8.28 -22.59
N LEU A 10 1.26 -8.23 -23.47
CA LEU A 10 1.40 -8.67 -24.86
C LEU A 10 2.39 -7.79 -25.64
N ASP A 11 2.34 -6.47 -25.46
CA ASP A 11 3.32 -5.54 -26.05
C ASP A 11 4.75 -5.87 -25.59
N ILE A 12 4.96 -6.02 -24.28
CA ILE A 12 6.26 -6.37 -23.69
C ILE A 12 6.78 -7.68 -24.27
N LYS A 13 5.95 -8.74 -24.32
CA LYS A 13 6.33 -10.03 -24.91
C LYS A 13 6.74 -9.90 -26.37
N SER A 14 6.06 -9.05 -27.15
CA SER A 14 6.39 -8.84 -28.55
C SER A 14 7.77 -8.20 -28.73
N ARG A 15 8.08 -7.18 -27.90
CA ARG A 15 9.35 -6.44 -27.91
C ARG A 15 10.49 -7.29 -27.37
N LEU A 16 10.23 -8.12 -26.37
CA LEU A 16 11.20 -9.03 -25.76
C LEU A 16 11.77 -10.01 -26.78
N ASN A 17 10.96 -10.57 -27.67
CA ASN A 17 11.42 -11.50 -28.71
C ASN A 17 12.44 -10.86 -29.66
N ASP A 18 12.16 -9.64 -30.15
CA ASP A 18 13.08 -8.91 -31.02
C ASP A 18 14.39 -8.57 -30.28
N LEU A 19 14.27 -8.09 -29.05
CA LEU A 19 15.41 -7.72 -28.23
C LEU A 19 16.30 -8.92 -27.85
N LYS A 20 15.69 -10.07 -27.57
CA LYS A 20 16.37 -11.34 -27.34
C LYS A 20 17.19 -11.74 -28.57
N SER A 21 16.61 -11.68 -29.78
CA SER A 21 17.35 -11.96 -31.00
C SER A 21 18.53 -11.00 -31.21
N LYS A 22 18.34 -9.70 -30.97
CA LYS A 22 19.41 -8.70 -31.09
C LYS A 22 20.55 -8.93 -30.09
N THR A 23 20.22 -9.18 -28.84
CA THR A 23 21.22 -9.37 -27.77
C THR A 23 22.02 -10.67 -27.93
N LEU A 24 21.44 -11.72 -28.51
CA LEU A 24 22.15 -12.97 -28.82
C LEU A 24 23.21 -12.82 -29.92
N LEU A 25 23.09 -11.82 -30.79
CA LEU A 25 24.07 -11.56 -31.86
C LEU A 25 25.26 -10.71 -31.41
N ILE A 26 25.14 -10.00 -30.28
CA ILE A 26 26.20 -9.12 -29.78
C ILE A 26 27.53 -9.87 -29.56
N PRO A 27 27.57 -11.06 -28.94
CA PRO A 27 28.82 -11.80 -28.75
C PRO A 27 29.52 -12.18 -30.06
N GLU A 28 28.79 -12.39 -31.16
CA GLU A 28 29.36 -12.70 -32.49
C GLU A 28 30.04 -11.49 -33.13
N GLY A 29 29.55 -10.28 -32.83
CA GLY A 29 30.12 -9.03 -33.32
C GLY A 29 31.41 -8.61 -32.59
N ARG A 30 31.70 -9.20 -31.42
CA ARG A 30 32.88 -8.84 -30.62
C ARG A 30 34.12 -9.60 -31.07
N GLN A 31 35.24 -8.89 -31.14
CA GLN A 31 36.53 -9.51 -31.47
C GLN A 31 37.08 -10.29 -30.27
N ILE A 32 37.34 -11.59 -30.45
CA ILE A 32 37.92 -12.47 -29.43
C ILE A 32 39.34 -12.86 -29.83
N GLU A 33 40.29 -12.62 -28.94
CA GLU A 33 41.64 -13.17 -28.99
C GLU A 33 41.75 -14.37 -28.04
N VAL A 34 42.64 -15.32 -28.35
CA VAL A 34 42.91 -16.45 -27.47
C VAL A 34 44.36 -16.39 -27.00
N ILE A 35 44.54 -16.13 -25.70
CA ILE A 35 45.87 -16.10 -25.10
C ILE A 35 46.22 -17.51 -24.62
N SER A 36 47.36 -18.05 -25.04
CA SER A 36 47.85 -19.35 -24.60
C SER A 36 49.05 -19.22 -23.65
N ASN A 37 49.03 -19.97 -22.56
CA ASN A 37 50.13 -20.09 -21.60
C ASN A 37 50.49 -21.57 -21.40
N GLN A 38 51.78 -21.89 -21.41
CA GLN A 38 52.27 -23.22 -21.01
C GLN A 38 52.32 -23.35 -19.49
N ILE A 39 51.95 -24.52 -18.96
CA ILE A 39 52.15 -24.83 -17.55
C ILE A 39 53.61 -25.23 -17.33
N GLU A 40 54.36 -24.46 -16.55
CA GLU A 40 55.81 -24.67 -16.31
C GLU A 40 56.15 -26.10 -15.87
N ASN A 41 55.29 -26.72 -15.07
CA ASN A 41 55.49 -28.07 -14.52
C ASN A 41 54.93 -29.20 -15.39
N ASN A 42 54.26 -28.89 -16.51
CA ASN A 42 53.76 -29.90 -17.45
C ASN A 42 53.63 -29.33 -18.87
N PRO A 43 54.71 -29.39 -19.69
CA PRO A 43 54.73 -28.75 -21.01
C PRO A 43 53.75 -29.37 -22.03
N SER A 44 53.17 -30.55 -21.70
CA SER A 44 52.11 -31.17 -22.51
C SER A 44 50.71 -30.59 -22.28
N ILE A 45 50.59 -29.63 -21.36
CA ILE A 45 49.34 -28.95 -21.01
C ILE A 45 49.45 -27.46 -21.33
N LEU A 46 48.54 -27.00 -22.18
CA LEU A 46 48.35 -25.60 -22.54
C LEU A 46 47.08 -25.06 -21.88
N ILE A 47 47.15 -23.82 -21.38
CA ILE A 47 46.00 -23.08 -20.89
C ILE A 47 45.65 -22.02 -21.93
N TYR A 48 44.49 -22.14 -22.56
CA TYR A 48 43.93 -21.16 -23.48
C TYR A 48 42.88 -20.31 -22.77
N LYS A 49 42.95 -18.99 -22.99
CA LYS A 49 42.06 -18.01 -22.38
C LYS A 49 41.45 -17.10 -23.46
N PRO A 50 40.22 -17.38 -23.93
CA PRO A 50 39.53 -16.46 -24.85
C PRO A 50 39.19 -15.16 -24.12
N ARG A 51 39.58 -14.02 -24.70
CA ARG A 51 39.31 -12.69 -24.18
C ARG A 51 38.70 -11.83 -25.26
N PHE A 52 37.83 -10.90 -24.88
CA PHE A 52 37.52 -9.81 -25.78
C PHE A 52 38.76 -8.92 -25.94
N VAL A 53 39.07 -8.55 -27.19
CA VAL A 53 40.18 -7.64 -27.50
C VAL A 53 40.00 -6.31 -26.76
N THR A 54 38.76 -5.80 -26.78
CA THR A 54 38.29 -4.71 -25.93
C THR A 54 37.73 -5.29 -24.64
N LYS A 55 38.39 -5.02 -23.50
CA LYS A 55 37.93 -5.50 -22.18
C LYS A 55 36.54 -5.01 -21.81
N GLU A 56 36.15 -3.85 -22.34
CA GLU A 56 34.85 -3.24 -22.16
C GLU A 56 34.40 -2.65 -23.49
N GLU A 57 33.17 -2.96 -23.89
CA GLU A 57 32.55 -2.42 -25.09
C GLU A 57 31.08 -2.17 -24.79
N ASN A 58 30.63 -0.92 -24.92
CA ASN A 58 29.23 -0.60 -24.69
C ASN A 58 28.37 -1.28 -25.75
N ILE A 59 27.28 -1.91 -25.34
CA ILE A 59 26.27 -2.39 -26.28
C ILE A 59 25.65 -1.20 -27.05
N PRO A 60 25.08 -1.43 -28.25
CA PRO A 60 24.37 -0.40 -28.97
C PRO A 60 23.32 0.30 -28.09
N GLN A 61 23.32 1.64 -28.11
CA GLN A 61 22.51 2.45 -27.18
C GLN A 61 21.01 2.25 -27.38
N ASP A 62 20.57 1.95 -28.60
CA ASP A 62 19.19 1.58 -28.91
C ASP A 62 18.77 0.28 -28.21
N ILE A 63 19.64 -0.74 -28.22
CA ILE A 63 19.42 -2.01 -27.51
C ILE A 63 19.40 -1.76 -26.01
N LYS A 64 20.37 -1.00 -25.47
CA LYS A 64 20.44 -0.69 -24.03
C LYS A 64 19.20 0.04 -23.53
N SER A 65 18.77 1.05 -24.28
CA SER A 65 17.58 1.84 -23.95
C SER A 65 16.32 0.97 -23.97
N GLU A 66 16.22 0.05 -24.93
CA GLU A 66 15.08 -0.87 -25.02
C GLU A 66 15.08 -1.91 -23.90
N ILE A 67 16.24 -2.42 -23.47
CA ILE A 67 16.39 -3.27 -22.27
C ILE A 67 15.87 -2.53 -21.04
N ILE A 68 16.34 -1.30 -20.81
CA ILE A 68 15.93 -0.47 -19.67
C ILE A 68 14.42 -0.25 -19.70
N LYS A 69 13.89 0.14 -20.87
CA LYS A 69 12.46 0.41 -21.02
C LYS A 69 11.59 -0.82 -20.75
N ILE A 70 12.00 -2.00 -21.22
CA ILE A 70 11.28 -3.25 -20.88
C ILE A 70 11.31 -3.49 -19.37
N PHE A 71 12.45 -3.28 -18.72
CA PHE A 71 12.51 -3.45 -17.26
C PHE A 71 11.67 -2.41 -16.52
N ASP A 72 11.64 -1.15 -16.93
CA ASP A 72 10.79 -0.13 -16.31
C ASP A 72 9.30 -0.43 -16.52
N ASP A 73 8.92 -0.88 -17.73
CA ASP A 73 7.56 -1.35 -18.05
C ASP A 73 7.20 -2.58 -17.20
N LEU A 74 8.16 -3.46 -16.91
CA LEU A 74 7.97 -4.59 -16.03
C LEU A 74 7.86 -4.17 -14.57
N ASP A 75 8.71 -3.29 -14.07
CA ASP A 75 8.76 -2.89 -12.66
C ASP A 75 7.42 -2.30 -12.20
N TYR A 76 6.82 -1.42 -13.02
CA TYR A 76 5.53 -0.83 -12.71
C TYR A 76 4.42 -1.87 -12.53
N ASN A 77 4.42 -2.96 -13.31
CA ASN A 77 3.33 -3.92 -13.29
C ASN A 77 3.63 -5.21 -12.51
N LEU A 78 4.91 -5.60 -12.38
CA LEU A 78 5.34 -6.79 -11.65
C LEU A 78 5.31 -6.57 -10.14
N LEU A 79 5.53 -5.35 -9.66
CA LEU A 79 5.44 -5.05 -8.24
C LEU A 79 4.04 -5.34 -7.68
N GLU A 80 3.00 -5.01 -8.46
CA GLU A 80 1.59 -5.18 -8.06
C GLU A 80 1.17 -6.66 -8.00
N TYR A 81 1.62 -7.49 -8.95
CA TYR A 81 1.14 -8.87 -9.08
C TYR A 81 2.20 -9.95 -8.80
N SER A 82 3.47 -9.56 -8.58
CA SER A 82 4.57 -10.49 -8.33
C SER A 82 5.74 -9.91 -7.50
N PRO A 83 5.48 -9.41 -6.28
CA PRO A 83 6.49 -8.72 -5.47
C PRO A 83 7.74 -9.57 -5.19
N ASN A 84 7.59 -10.86 -4.87
CA ASN A 84 8.74 -11.75 -4.58
C ASN A 84 9.62 -12.05 -5.81
N SER A 85 9.10 -11.84 -7.03
CA SER A 85 9.87 -12.03 -8.27
C SER A 85 10.68 -10.79 -8.64
N PHE A 86 10.33 -9.63 -8.06
CA PHE A 86 10.96 -8.35 -8.33
C PHE A 86 12.45 -8.38 -7.99
N GLU A 87 12.82 -8.97 -6.84
CA GLU A 87 14.22 -9.08 -6.39
C GLU A 87 15.12 -9.86 -7.39
N TYR A 88 14.56 -10.87 -8.06
CA TYR A 88 15.30 -11.64 -9.07
C TYR A 88 15.50 -10.85 -10.36
N ILE A 89 14.50 -10.06 -10.75
CA ILE A 89 14.57 -9.20 -11.94
C ILE A 89 15.49 -8.02 -11.69
N GLU A 90 15.49 -7.44 -10.48
CA GLU A 90 16.44 -6.40 -10.10
C GLU A 90 17.89 -6.86 -10.27
N LYS A 91 18.22 -8.09 -9.87
CA LYS A 91 19.58 -8.65 -10.07
C LYS A 91 19.97 -8.79 -11.54
N ILE A 92 18.99 -9.01 -12.44
CA ILE A 92 19.21 -9.10 -13.89
C ILE A 92 19.26 -7.71 -14.53
N LYS A 93 18.43 -6.78 -14.05
CA LYS A 93 18.31 -5.38 -14.47
C LYS A 93 19.54 -4.58 -14.08
N ASP A 94 20.12 -4.87 -12.93
CA ASP A 94 21.14 -4.05 -12.27
C ASP A 94 22.14 -3.48 -13.28
N LEU A 95 22.04 -2.16 -13.44
CA LEU A 95 22.87 -1.38 -14.35
C LEU A 95 24.25 -1.14 -13.77
N SER A 96 24.50 -1.57 -12.53
CA SER A 96 25.80 -1.50 -11.90
C SER A 96 26.83 -2.24 -12.77
N PRO A 97 27.93 -1.58 -13.14
CA PRO A 97 29.01 -2.20 -13.89
C PRO A 97 29.72 -3.32 -13.10
N GLU A 98 29.34 -3.55 -11.85
CA GLU A 98 29.91 -4.56 -10.95
C GLU A 98 29.05 -5.83 -10.81
N ASN A 99 27.77 -5.79 -11.21
CA ASN A 99 26.88 -6.93 -11.04
C ASN A 99 27.09 -7.99 -12.14
N LYS A 100 27.79 -9.07 -11.77
CA LYS A 100 28.14 -10.18 -12.65
C LYS A 100 26.95 -11.04 -13.13
N GLU A 101 25.76 -10.81 -12.57
CA GLU A 101 24.52 -11.49 -12.92
C GLU A 101 23.66 -10.71 -13.91
N SER A 102 23.98 -9.42 -14.11
CA SER A 102 23.26 -8.51 -15.01
C SER A 102 23.40 -8.92 -16.48
N LEU A 103 22.30 -8.77 -17.22
CA LEU A 103 22.30 -8.97 -18.67
C LEU A 103 23.27 -8.00 -19.37
N ILE A 104 23.31 -6.75 -18.92
CA ILE A 104 24.18 -5.72 -19.51
C ILE A 104 25.64 -6.03 -19.20
N PHE A 105 25.95 -6.44 -17.96
CA PHE A 105 27.31 -6.83 -17.59
C PHE A 105 27.85 -7.95 -18.50
N LEU A 106 27.04 -8.98 -18.76
CA LEU A 106 27.43 -10.11 -19.61
C LEU A 106 27.72 -9.72 -21.06
N LEU A 107 27.09 -8.64 -21.55
CA LEU A 107 27.26 -8.17 -22.91
C LEU A 107 28.41 -7.17 -23.04
N GLU A 108 28.63 -6.32 -22.02
CA GLU A 108 29.61 -5.23 -22.07
C GLU A 108 31.02 -5.62 -21.58
N LYS A 109 31.15 -6.54 -20.61
CA LYS A 109 32.43 -6.84 -19.94
C LYS A 109 33.20 -8.01 -20.58
N ASP A 110 34.48 -8.14 -20.24
CA ASP A 110 35.34 -9.28 -20.62
C ASP A 110 34.74 -10.62 -20.15
N ILE A 111 34.97 -11.69 -20.90
CA ILE A 111 34.45 -13.05 -20.66
C ILE A 111 34.79 -13.54 -19.24
N TYR A 112 35.95 -13.12 -18.72
CA TYR A 112 36.45 -13.46 -17.39
C TYR A 112 35.99 -12.53 -16.26
N ALA A 113 35.29 -11.44 -16.55
CA ALA A 113 34.79 -10.53 -15.53
C ALA A 113 33.64 -11.17 -14.72
N THR A 114 32.99 -12.20 -15.26
CA THR A 114 31.94 -12.99 -14.62
C THR A 114 32.38 -14.43 -14.36
N ASP A 115 31.88 -15.05 -13.29
CA ASP A 115 32.01 -16.49 -13.03
C ASP A 115 30.85 -17.31 -13.65
N LYS A 116 29.94 -16.60 -14.33
CA LYS A 116 28.74 -17.19 -14.97
C LYS A 116 29.03 -17.76 -16.34
N VAL A 117 30.02 -17.23 -17.05
CA VAL A 117 30.56 -17.76 -18.32
C VAL A 117 31.83 -18.56 -18.00
N TYR A 118 32.19 -19.55 -18.83
CA TYR A 118 33.18 -20.56 -18.44
C TYR A 118 34.62 -20.02 -18.41
N GLY A 119 35.45 -20.64 -17.58
CA GLY A 119 36.83 -20.23 -17.35
C GLY A 119 37.86 -20.85 -18.30
N GLU A 120 39.11 -20.88 -17.83
CA GLU A 120 40.30 -21.30 -18.55
C GLU A 120 40.18 -22.69 -19.21
N TYR A 121 40.55 -22.78 -20.49
CA TYR A 121 40.58 -24.03 -21.26
C TYR A 121 41.93 -24.72 -21.05
N LEU A 122 41.92 -25.86 -20.38
CA LEU A 122 43.05 -26.76 -20.23
C LEU A 122 43.04 -27.77 -21.38
N VAL A 123 44.02 -27.64 -22.26
CA VAL A 123 44.24 -28.51 -23.42
C VAL A 123 45.44 -29.39 -23.13
N GLU A 124 45.21 -30.70 -22.96
CA GLU A 124 46.30 -31.69 -22.90
C GLU A 124 46.52 -32.27 -24.30
N THR A 125 47.76 -32.24 -24.78
CA THR A 125 48.13 -32.88 -26.05
C THR A 125 48.70 -34.27 -25.76
N ARG A 126 48.04 -35.33 -26.24
CA ARG A 126 48.53 -36.71 -26.10
C ARG A 126 48.37 -37.45 -27.42
N ASN A 127 49.44 -38.07 -27.93
CA ASN A 127 49.40 -38.96 -29.09
C ASN A 127 48.64 -38.39 -30.30
N GLU A 128 48.90 -37.13 -30.67
CA GLU A 128 48.18 -36.45 -31.75
C GLU A 128 46.66 -36.34 -31.51
N GLU A 129 46.22 -36.23 -30.25
CA GLU A 129 44.85 -35.88 -29.88
C GLU A 129 44.85 -34.74 -28.85
N TYR A 130 43.89 -33.84 -28.96
CA TYR A 130 43.64 -32.80 -27.97
C TYR A 130 42.57 -33.28 -27.00
N LYS A 131 42.87 -33.20 -25.71
CA LYS A 131 41.88 -33.37 -24.65
C LYS A 131 41.60 -32.01 -24.05
N ILE A 132 40.44 -31.44 -24.38
CA ILE A 132 40.02 -30.14 -23.88
C ILE A 132 39.17 -30.33 -22.64
N SER A 133 39.54 -29.63 -21.58
CA SER A 133 38.70 -29.46 -20.41
C SER A 133 38.65 -28.00 -19.98
N TYR A 134 37.57 -27.60 -19.35
CA TYR A 134 37.43 -26.24 -18.81
C TYR A 134 36.84 -26.30 -17.41
N TYR A 135 37.14 -25.26 -16.64
CA TYR A 135 36.74 -25.12 -15.25
C TYR A 135 35.69 -24.03 -15.08
N ARG A 136 34.79 -24.23 -14.11
CA ARG A 136 33.85 -23.22 -13.62
C ARG A 136 33.81 -23.29 -12.10
N ARG A 137 34.10 -22.17 -11.42
CA ARG A 137 34.15 -22.12 -9.95
C ARG A 137 34.96 -23.29 -9.37
N GLU A 138 36.17 -23.47 -9.89
CA GLU A 138 37.12 -24.54 -9.49
C GLU A 138 36.66 -25.99 -9.78
N LYS A 139 35.48 -26.20 -10.38
CA LYS A 139 34.99 -27.53 -10.79
C LYS A 139 35.28 -27.78 -12.26
N LYS A 140 35.83 -28.96 -12.56
CA LYS A 140 36.00 -29.46 -13.94
C LYS A 140 34.64 -29.85 -14.50
N VAL A 141 34.18 -29.18 -15.56
CA VAL A 141 32.79 -29.34 -16.03
C VAL A 141 32.69 -30.32 -17.19
N LYS A 142 33.61 -30.27 -18.17
CA LYS A 142 33.50 -31.08 -19.39
C LYS A 142 34.87 -31.55 -19.86
N ASN A 143 34.87 -32.66 -20.57
CA ASN A 143 36.05 -33.29 -21.15
C ASN A 143 35.71 -33.69 -22.58
N LEU A 144 36.29 -33.01 -23.56
CA LEU A 144 36.02 -33.19 -24.97
C LEU A 144 37.30 -33.70 -25.67
N PRO A 145 37.30 -34.94 -26.18
CA PRO A 145 38.36 -35.39 -27.07
C PRO A 145 38.15 -34.76 -28.46
N LEU A 146 39.20 -34.14 -29.00
CA LEU A 146 39.23 -33.56 -30.35
C LEU A 146 40.42 -34.11 -31.13
N LYS A 147 40.18 -34.49 -32.38
CA LYS A 147 41.24 -34.91 -33.30
C LYS A 147 41.85 -33.68 -33.99
N PRO A 148 43.18 -33.53 -34.08
CA PRO A 148 43.85 -32.31 -34.58
C PRO A 148 43.62 -32.00 -36.05
N THR A 149 43.13 -32.96 -36.83
CA THR A 149 43.12 -32.89 -38.30
C THR A 149 41.92 -32.17 -38.91
N SER A 150 40.96 -31.66 -38.12
CA SER A 150 39.71 -31.12 -38.67
C SER A 150 39.30 -29.72 -38.23
N ILE A 151 39.87 -29.14 -37.16
CA ILE A 151 39.39 -27.87 -36.59
C ILE A 151 40.57 -27.09 -36.03
N ASP A 152 40.70 -25.79 -36.37
CA ASP A 152 41.62 -24.87 -35.70
C ASP A 152 41.20 -24.74 -34.22
N LEU A 153 42.11 -25.12 -33.33
CA LEU A 153 41.87 -25.16 -31.88
C LEU A 153 41.48 -23.77 -31.34
N GLU A 154 42.08 -22.69 -31.86
CA GLU A 154 41.75 -21.35 -31.41
C GLU A 154 40.34 -20.95 -31.85
N ASP A 155 39.97 -21.25 -33.09
CA ASP A 155 38.63 -20.97 -33.60
C ASP A 155 37.56 -21.80 -32.88
N PHE A 156 37.87 -23.06 -32.52
CA PHE A 156 36.99 -23.85 -31.66
C PHE A 156 36.76 -23.16 -30.32
N ILE A 157 37.83 -22.68 -29.67
CA ILE A 157 37.76 -22.02 -28.36
C ILE A 157 36.98 -20.70 -28.45
N LYS A 158 37.22 -19.88 -29.47
CA LYS A 158 36.48 -18.63 -29.72
C LYS A 158 34.99 -18.88 -29.91
N ASN A 159 34.63 -19.77 -30.84
CA ASN A 159 33.24 -20.10 -31.13
C ASN A 159 32.53 -20.72 -29.92
N ASN A 160 33.26 -21.53 -29.14
CA ASN A 160 32.70 -22.08 -27.92
C ASN A 160 32.45 -21.01 -26.87
N ALA A 161 33.35 -20.03 -26.69
CA ALA A 161 33.16 -18.93 -25.75
C ALA A 161 31.93 -18.06 -26.13
N ILE A 162 31.77 -17.73 -27.43
CA ILE A 162 30.58 -17.02 -27.96
C ILE A 162 29.31 -17.77 -27.59
N LEU A 163 29.26 -19.07 -27.92
CA LEU A 163 28.09 -19.91 -27.65
C LEU A 163 27.74 -19.96 -26.16
N GLN A 164 28.73 -19.91 -25.28
CA GLN A 164 28.49 -19.91 -23.84
C GLN A 164 27.87 -18.61 -23.35
N ILE A 165 28.32 -17.45 -23.87
CA ILE A 165 27.71 -16.15 -23.56
C ILE A 165 26.28 -16.13 -24.08
N GLN A 166 26.05 -16.57 -25.31
CA GLN A 166 24.72 -16.70 -25.90
C GLN A 166 23.80 -17.57 -25.04
N ASN A 167 24.26 -18.75 -24.62
CA ASN A 167 23.48 -19.62 -23.73
C ASN A 167 23.15 -18.96 -22.38
N GLN A 168 24.06 -18.16 -21.83
CA GLN A 168 23.82 -17.46 -20.56
C GLN A 168 22.84 -16.29 -20.74
N VAL A 169 22.96 -15.53 -21.83
CA VAL A 169 21.99 -14.49 -22.23
C VAL A 169 20.61 -15.10 -22.45
N GLU A 170 20.52 -16.21 -23.19
CA GLU A 170 19.27 -16.96 -23.41
C GLU A 170 18.65 -17.42 -22.09
N LYS A 171 19.48 -17.91 -21.16
CA LYS A 171 19.02 -18.31 -19.82
C LYS A 171 18.42 -17.13 -19.05
N LEU A 172 19.04 -15.95 -19.09
CA LEU A 172 18.51 -14.75 -18.42
C LEU A 172 17.19 -14.30 -19.05
N TRP A 173 17.10 -14.28 -20.38
CA TRP A 173 15.83 -13.99 -21.07
C TRP A 173 14.73 -14.97 -20.70
N LYS A 174 15.05 -16.26 -20.60
CA LYS A 174 14.08 -17.28 -20.17
C LYS A 174 13.58 -17.05 -18.74
N ILE A 175 14.42 -16.51 -17.85
CA ILE A 175 13.98 -16.13 -16.50
C ILE A 175 12.96 -14.99 -16.60
N ILE A 176 13.27 -13.94 -17.36
CA ILE A 176 12.36 -12.80 -17.57
C ILE A 176 11.02 -13.26 -18.18
N GLU A 177 11.05 -14.08 -19.23
CA GLU A 177 9.85 -14.67 -19.86
C GLU A 177 8.98 -15.42 -18.85
N ASN A 178 9.60 -16.29 -18.03
CA ASN A 178 8.86 -17.04 -17.01
C ASN A 178 8.22 -16.13 -15.95
N GLU A 179 8.88 -15.04 -15.55
CA GLU A 179 8.29 -14.11 -14.58
C GLU A 179 7.14 -13.30 -15.17
N ILE A 180 7.23 -12.90 -16.45
CA ILE A 180 6.11 -12.28 -17.16
C ILE A 180 4.91 -13.24 -17.21
N ASP A 181 5.14 -14.51 -17.55
CA ASP A 181 4.09 -15.53 -17.58
C ASP A 181 3.46 -15.74 -16.19
N ARG A 182 4.27 -15.76 -15.13
CA ARG A 182 3.76 -15.85 -13.75
C ARG A 182 2.90 -14.65 -13.39
N CYS A 183 3.35 -13.44 -13.71
CA CYS A 183 2.60 -12.22 -13.46
C CYS A 183 1.25 -12.23 -14.20
N GLU A 184 1.25 -12.61 -15.48
CA GLU A 184 0.02 -12.73 -16.28
C GLU A 184 -0.95 -13.74 -15.65
N ASN A 185 -0.45 -14.89 -15.20
CA ASN A 185 -1.27 -15.92 -14.56
C ASN A 185 -1.83 -15.47 -13.20
N ARG A 186 -1.03 -14.78 -12.38
CA ARG A 186 -1.48 -14.22 -11.09
C ARG A 186 -2.53 -13.15 -11.30
N TYR A 187 -2.34 -12.25 -12.26
CA TYR A 187 -3.34 -11.27 -12.64
C TYR A 187 -4.66 -11.92 -13.04
N LYS A 188 -4.61 -12.93 -13.92
CA LYS A 188 -5.80 -13.68 -14.34
C LYS A 188 -6.49 -14.37 -13.16
N ALA A 189 -5.72 -14.97 -12.26
CA ALA A 189 -6.25 -15.62 -11.06
C ALA A 189 -6.92 -14.60 -10.10
N GLN A 190 -6.29 -13.43 -9.89
CA GLN A 190 -6.86 -12.36 -9.08
C GLN A 190 -8.17 -11.85 -9.70
N LYS A 191 -8.22 -11.63 -11.02
CA LYS A 191 -9.47 -11.24 -11.70
C LYS A 191 -10.58 -12.27 -11.58
N ILE A 192 -10.26 -13.56 -11.58
CA ILE A 192 -11.24 -14.62 -11.32
C ILE A 192 -11.74 -14.52 -9.88
N LYS A 193 -10.83 -14.38 -8.90
CA LYS A 193 -11.16 -14.21 -7.49
C LYS A 193 -12.04 -12.98 -7.26
N ASP A 194 -11.69 -11.83 -7.83
CA ASP A 194 -12.49 -10.60 -7.76
C ASP A 194 -13.91 -10.82 -8.34
N LYS A 195 -14.03 -11.53 -9.46
CA LYS A 195 -15.32 -11.88 -10.06
C LYS A 195 -16.14 -12.78 -9.12
N GLU A 196 -15.52 -13.80 -8.53
CA GLU A 196 -16.17 -14.71 -7.59
C GLU A 196 -16.63 -13.98 -6.33
N GLU A 197 -15.81 -13.10 -5.77
CA GLU A 197 -16.15 -12.26 -4.61
C GLU A 197 -17.30 -11.31 -4.92
N LYS A 198 -17.29 -10.66 -6.09
CA LYS A 198 -18.40 -9.83 -6.57
C LYS A 198 -19.70 -10.61 -6.71
N ILE A 199 -19.65 -11.81 -7.27
CA ILE A 199 -20.81 -12.70 -7.42
C ILE A 199 -21.33 -13.11 -6.04
N LYS A 200 -20.42 -13.49 -5.13
CA LYS A 200 -20.74 -13.88 -3.76
C LYS A 200 -21.38 -12.73 -2.98
N LEU A 201 -20.85 -11.50 -3.11
CA LEU A 201 -21.42 -10.30 -2.51
C LEU A 201 -22.87 -10.11 -2.96
N LEU A 202 -23.14 -10.07 -4.27
CA LEU A 202 -24.50 -9.92 -4.77
C LEU A 202 -25.41 -11.06 -4.31
N GLY A 203 -24.93 -12.31 -4.35
CA GLY A 203 -25.67 -13.47 -3.85
C GLY A 203 -26.09 -13.30 -2.38
N ASN A 204 -25.15 -12.91 -1.52
CA ASN A 204 -25.42 -12.67 -0.10
C ASN A 204 -26.41 -11.51 0.10
N LEU A 205 -26.33 -10.44 -0.71
CA LEU A 205 -27.28 -9.33 -0.63
C LEU A 205 -28.69 -9.74 -1.07
N LEU A 206 -28.81 -10.55 -2.13
CA LEU A 206 -30.11 -11.07 -2.62
C LEU A 206 -30.78 -12.04 -1.64
N GLU A 207 -30.03 -12.68 -0.73
CA GLU A 207 -30.59 -13.51 0.34
C GLU A 207 -31.14 -12.69 1.52
N LYS A 208 -30.68 -11.44 1.65
CA LYS A 208 -31.13 -10.52 2.70
C LYS A 208 -32.44 -9.85 2.30
N LYS A 209 -33.25 -9.53 3.31
CA LYS A 209 -34.40 -8.62 3.14
C LYS A 209 -33.90 -7.18 3.13
N GLU A 210 -34.69 -6.27 2.55
CA GLU A 210 -34.41 -4.83 2.69
C GLU A 210 -34.23 -4.45 4.15
N CYS A 211 -33.23 -3.61 4.37
CA CYS A 211 -32.87 -3.10 5.67
C CYS A 211 -32.31 -1.69 5.53
N GLU A 212 -31.77 -1.14 6.61
CA GLU A 212 -31.32 0.25 6.68
C GLU A 212 -30.18 0.57 5.72
N TYR A 213 -29.37 -0.43 5.31
CA TYR A 213 -28.24 -0.27 4.38
C TYR A 213 -28.44 -0.98 3.03
N LEU A 214 -29.59 -1.63 2.79
CA LEU A 214 -29.87 -2.36 1.55
C LEU A 214 -31.29 -2.06 1.05
N ASP A 215 -31.39 -1.57 -0.18
CA ASP A 215 -32.66 -1.28 -0.87
C ASP A 215 -32.74 -2.00 -2.22
N PHE A 216 -33.91 -2.51 -2.57
CA PHE A 216 -34.18 -3.07 -3.90
C PHE A 216 -35.08 -2.13 -4.69
N LYS A 217 -34.79 -1.96 -5.97
CA LYS A 217 -35.64 -1.20 -6.89
C LYS A 217 -35.89 -2.00 -8.13
N LEU A 218 -37.15 -2.25 -8.43
CA LEU A 218 -37.50 -3.00 -9.64
C LEU A 218 -37.06 -2.25 -10.91
N HIS A 219 -37.26 -0.93 -10.95
CA HIS A 219 -36.87 -0.13 -12.11
C HIS A 219 -36.42 1.28 -11.75
N MET A 220 -35.40 1.77 -12.47
CA MET A 220 -34.99 3.19 -12.51
C MET A 220 -34.84 3.72 -13.95
N HIS A 221 -35.69 3.20 -14.84
CA HIS A 221 -35.62 3.37 -16.30
C HIS A 221 -35.74 4.82 -16.82
N ARG A 222 -36.03 5.82 -15.97
CA ARG A 222 -36.45 7.17 -16.40
C ARG A 222 -35.62 8.31 -15.79
N LEU A 223 -34.39 8.03 -15.36
CA LEU A 223 -33.45 9.05 -14.89
C LEU A 223 -33.07 10.10 -15.95
N ASN A 224 -33.21 9.74 -17.23
CA ASN A 224 -32.99 10.64 -18.37
C ASN A 224 -34.21 10.70 -19.30
N ASP A 225 -35.42 10.64 -18.73
CA ASP A 225 -36.66 10.74 -19.52
C ASP A 225 -36.73 12.07 -20.30
N LYS A 226 -37.36 12.03 -21.47
CA LYS A 226 -37.63 13.23 -22.28
C LYS A 226 -38.67 14.12 -21.62
N ASP A 227 -39.61 13.55 -20.87
CA ASP A 227 -40.53 14.32 -20.03
C ASP A 227 -39.80 14.90 -18.81
N PRO A 228 -39.64 16.24 -18.72
CA PRO A 228 -38.93 16.86 -17.60
C PRO A 228 -39.55 16.53 -16.25
N LYS A 229 -40.88 16.33 -16.20
CA LYS A 229 -41.58 16.04 -14.96
C LYS A 229 -41.19 14.66 -14.41
N THR A 230 -41.23 13.64 -15.26
CA THR A 230 -40.84 12.29 -14.87
C THR A 230 -39.34 12.20 -14.58
N LYS A 231 -38.51 12.85 -15.39
CA LYS A 231 -37.05 12.92 -15.15
C LYS A 231 -36.73 13.50 -13.78
N ILE A 232 -37.25 14.68 -13.44
CA ILE A 232 -36.99 15.34 -12.16
C ILE A 232 -37.52 14.50 -10.99
N HIS A 233 -38.71 13.91 -11.12
CA HIS A 233 -39.28 13.06 -10.09
C HIS A 233 -38.40 11.83 -9.81
N GLN A 234 -37.91 11.16 -10.85
CA GLN A 234 -37.07 9.96 -10.70
C GLN A 234 -35.69 10.28 -10.14
N GLN A 235 -35.07 11.38 -10.57
CA GLN A 235 -33.82 11.86 -9.98
C GLN A 235 -33.98 12.20 -8.50
N ARG A 236 -35.11 12.82 -8.13
CA ARG A 236 -35.46 13.14 -6.75
C ARG A 236 -35.63 11.89 -5.88
N GLU A 237 -36.36 10.88 -6.36
CA GLU A 237 -36.53 9.63 -5.59
C GLU A 237 -35.20 8.87 -5.46
N LEU A 238 -34.37 8.81 -6.51
CA LEU A 238 -33.03 8.22 -6.43
C LEU A 238 -32.18 8.90 -5.33
N LEU A 239 -32.09 10.23 -5.33
CA LEU A 239 -31.31 10.95 -4.33
C LEU A 239 -31.86 10.74 -2.91
N LYS A 240 -33.18 10.66 -2.76
CA LYS A 240 -33.83 10.35 -1.48
C LYS A 240 -33.46 8.95 -1.00
N ASP A 241 -33.48 7.94 -1.87
CA ASP A 241 -33.13 6.57 -1.53
C ASP A 241 -31.65 6.46 -1.15
N ILE A 242 -30.74 7.09 -1.91
CA ILE A 242 -29.30 7.17 -1.58
C ILE A 242 -29.08 7.83 -0.23
N LEU A 243 -29.65 9.02 0.00
CA LEU A 243 -29.52 9.74 1.27
C LEU A 243 -30.10 8.94 2.44
N GLY A 244 -31.18 8.18 2.21
CA GLY A 244 -31.77 7.32 3.23
C GLY A 244 -30.85 6.17 3.63
N LEU A 245 -30.14 5.58 2.66
CA LEU A 245 -29.23 4.46 2.83
C LEU A 245 -27.93 4.83 3.55
N ILE A 246 -27.29 5.93 3.14
CA ILE A 246 -25.97 6.33 3.69
C ILE A 246 -26.07 7.00 5.06
N ASN A 247 -27.24 7.54 5.43
CA ASN A 247 -27.46 8.11 6.75
C ASN A 247 -27.98 7.04 7.73
N ASN A 248 -27.21 5.97 7.91
CA ASN A 248 -27.60 4.86 8.77
C ASN A 248 -27.27 5.14 10.24
N LYS A 249 -28.14 4.67 11.15
CA LYS A 249 -27.97 4.75 12.62
C LYS A 249 -27.28 3.53 13.23
N LYS A 250 -27.15 2.43 12.49
CA LYS A 250 -26.68 1.14 13.03
C LYS A 250 -25.21 0.93 12.71
N PHE A 251 -24.48 0.44 13.73
CA PHE A 251 -23.08 0.01 13.69
C PHE A 251 -22.86 -1.36 13.01
N ASP A 252 -23.93 -2.02 12.58
CA ASP A 252 -23.95 -3.46 12.26
C ASP A 252 -23.35 -3.81 10.89
N THR A 253 -22.69 -2.86 10.22
CA THR A 253 -21.98 -3.06 8.96
C THR A 253 -20.51 -2.79 9.18
N ASP A 254 -19.72 -3.85 9.26
CA ASP A 254 -18.26 -3.81 9.42
C ASP A 254 -17.54 -3.02 8.28
N SER A 255 -18.25 -2.67 7.19
CA SER A 255 -17.66 -2.14 5.96
C SER A 255 -18.03 -0.70 5.60
N ASN A 256 -18.81 0.05 6.40
CA ASN A 256 -19.20 1.43 6.05
C ASN A 256 -19.79 1.58 4.61
N GLU A 257 -20.51 0.54 4.19
CA GLU A 257 -21.07 0.40 2.85
C GLU A 257 -22.60 0.33 2.89
N ALA A 258 -23.23 1.00 1.93
CA ALA A 258 -24.65 0.84 1.65
C ALA A 258 -24.88 0.41 0.21
N TYR A 259 -25.94 -0.37 -0.02
CA TYR A 259 -26.21 -1.04 -1.28
C TYR A 259 -27.60 -0.68 -1.82
N LEU A 260 -27.64 -0.38 -3.11
CA LEU A 260 -28.87 -0.25 -3.88
C LEU A 260 -28.83 -1.20 -5.07
N ILE A 261 -29.75 -2.16 -5.11
CA ILE A 261 -29.85 -3.15 -6.18
C ILE A 261 -31.03 -2.79 -7.09
N ILE A 262 -30.74 -2.50 -8.36
CA ILE A 262 -31.72 -2.11 -9.37
C ILE A 262 -31.98 -3.27 -10.32
N GLY A 263 -33.25 -3.56 -10.57
CA GLY A 263 -33.73 -4.68 -11.38
C GLY A 263 -34.37 -5.81 -10.56
N VAL A 264 -34.55 -5.63 -9.25
CA VAL A 264 -35.06 -6.65 -8.33
C VAL A 264 -36.24 -6.09 -7.54
N GLU A 265 -37.30 -6.89 -7.33
CA GLU A 265 -38.49 -6.48 -6.58
C GLU A 265 -38.25 -6.43 -5.06
N GLU A 266 -38.86 -5.45 -4.37
CA GLU A 266 -38.75 -5.22 -2.91
C GLU A 266 -39.13 -6.45 -2.06
N LYS A 267 -40.11 -7.24 -2.52
CA LYS A 267 -40.57 -8.46 -1.85
C LYS A 267 -39.84 -9.69 -2.36
N PHE A 268 -38.51 -9.64 -2.34
CA PHE A 268 -37.67 -10.77 -2.69
C PHE A 268 -37.69 -11.83 -1.57
N GLU A 269 -38.81 -12.54 -1.42
CA GLU A 269 -38.92 -13.65 -0.49
C GLU A 269 -38.26 -14.90 -1.10
N LYS A 270 -36.99 -15.13 -0.72
CA LYS A 270 -36.13 -16.22 -1.20
C LYS A 270 -35.74 -16.07 -2.68
N PHE A 271 -34.70 -16.82 -3.04
CA PHE A 271 -33.90 -16.87 -4.28
C PHE A 271 -34.66 -17.09 -5.62
N THR A 272 -35.96 -16.73 -5.68
CA THR A 272 -36.90 -16.87 -6.80
C THR A 272 -37.73 -15.59 -7.05
N GLY A 273 -37.44 -14.48 -6.36
CA GLY A 273 -38.24 -13.24 -6.51
C GLY A 273 -38.15 -12.65 -7.92
N ASN A 274 -39.09 -11.75 -8.24
CA ASN A 274 -39.15 -11.14 -9.57
C ASN A 274 -37.94 -10.22 -9.79
N HIS A 275 -37.32 -10.39 -10.95
CA HIS A 275 -36.28 -9.50 -11.45
C HIS A 275 -36.55 -9.15 -12.91
N VAL A 276 -36.09 -7.99 -13.33
CA VAL A 276 -36.39 -7.40 -14.63
C VAL A 276 -35.11 -6.84 -15.24
N ASN A 277 -35.01 -6.94 -16.56
CA ASN A 277 -33.88 -6.41 -17.28
C ASN A 277 -33.80 -4.87 -17.13
N VAL A 278 -32.68 -4.37 -16.60
CA VAL A 278 -32.44 -2.93 -16.48
C VAL A 278 -31.88 -2.37 -17.79
N GLU A 279 -32.69 -1.55 -18.45
CA GLU A 279 -32.34 -0.93 -19.74
C GLU A 279 -31.39 0.28 -19.60
N PHE A 280 -31.33 0.88 -18.41
CA PHE A 280 -30.53 2.09 -18.17
C PHE A 280 -29.03 1.77 -18.09
N SER A 281 -28.21 2.41 -18.94
CA SER A 281 -26.75 2.17 -19.01
C SER A 281 -25.87 3.38 -18.65
N ASP A 282 -26.47 4.55 -18.38
CA ASP A 282 -25.71 5.79 -18.15
C ASP A 282 -25.25 5.93 -16.68
N PHE A 283 -24.32 5.08 -16.25
CA PHE A 283 -23.80 5.11 -14.88
C PHE A 283 -23.16 6.46 -14.50
N GLN A 284 -22.66 7.21 -15.49
CA GLN A 284 -22.11 8.54 -15.28
C GLN A 284 -23.16 9.53 -14.81
N LEU A 285 -24.40 9.43 -15.31
CA LEU A 285 -25.50 10.25 -14.82
C LEU A 285 -25.76 10.06 -13.32
N ILE A 286 -25.73 8.82 -12.81
CA ILE A 286 -25.92 8.55 -11.37
C ILE A 286 -24.81 9.24 -10.57
N LYS A 287 -23.54 9.02 -10.96
CA LYS A 287 -22.38 9.65 -10.30
C LYS A 287 -22.44 11.18 -10.34
N GLN A 288 -22.85 11.75 -11.48
CA GLN A 288 -23.03 13.20 -11.63
C GLN A 288 -24.14 13.74 -10.72
N LEU A 289 -25.28 13.05 -10.62
CA LEU A 289 -26.38 13.44 -9.74
C LEU A 289 -25.91 13.48 -8.28
N ILE A 290 -25.19 12.45 -7.83
CA ILE A 290 -24.61 12.39 -6.49
C ILE A 290 -23.66 13.58 -6.27
N LYS A 291 -22.67 13.76 -7.16
CA LYS A 291 -21.67 14.84 -7.07
C LYS A 291 -22.28 16.24 -7.04
N ILE A 292 -23.38 16.45 -7.77
CA ILE A 292 -24.04 17.76 -7.86
C ILE A 292 -24.92 18.04 -6.63
N HIS A 293 -25.59 17.01 -6.09
CA HIS A 293 -26.70 17.18 -5.16
C HIS A 293 -26.44 16.69 -3.73
N ILE A 294 -25.44 15.86 -3.46
CA ILE A 294 -25.17 15.33 -2.11
C ILE A 294 -23.90 15.97 -1.54
N GLU A 295 -23.95 16.35 -0.26
CA GLU A 295 -22.77 16.75 0.51
C GLU A 295 -22.79 16.15 1.93
N PRO A 296 -21.63 15.77 2.49
CA PRO A 296 -20.32 15.67 1.85
C PRO A 296 -20.30 14.71 0.63
N LEU A 297 -19.25 14.80 -0.20
CA LEU A 297 -19.17 13.93 -1.37
C LEU A 297 -19.00 12.47 -0.90
N ILE A 298 -19.78 11.56 -1.49
CA ILE A 298 -19.64 10.12 -1.26
C ILE A 298 -18.92 9.45 -2.42
N GLU A 299 -18.13 8.43 -2.10
CA GLU A 299 -17.60 7.53 -3.12
C GLU A 299 -18.72 6.56 -3.57
N THR A 300 -18.76 6.26 -4.86
CA THR A 300 -19.77 5.36 -5.42
C THR A 300 -19.18 4.44 -6.47
N LYS A 301 -19.34 3.14 -6.24
CA LYS A 301 -19.03 2.06 -7.18
C LYS A 301 -20.33 1.50 -7.75
N ILE A 302 -20.34 1.24 -9.06
CA ILE A 302 -21.51 0.71 -9.76
C ILE A 302 -21.02 -0.52 -10.53
N ASP A 303 -21.54 -1.68 -10.14
CA ASP A 303 -21.24 -2.97 -10.76
C ASP A 303 -22.47 -3.50 -11.52
N GLU A 304 -22.21 -4.20 -12.62
CA GLU A 304 -23.23 -4.80 -13.48
C GLU A 304 -23.19 -6.32 -13.35
N TYR A 305 -24.39 -6.91 -13.29
CA TYR A 305 -24.58 -8.35 -13.16
C TYR A 305 -25.68 -8.84 -14.09
N PHE A 306 -25.69 -10.14 -14.32
CA PHE A 306 -26.65 -10.84 -15.16
C PHE A 306 -27.26 -11.98 -14.36
N LEU A 307 -28.58 -11.93 -14.18
CA LEU A 307 -29.35 -12.93 -13.48
C LEU A 307 -30.11 -13.80 -14.46
N LEU A 308 -29.91 -15.11 -14.37
CA LEU A 308 -30.69 -16.09 -15.12
C LEU A 308 -31.49 -16.94 -14.12
N SER A 309 -32.82 -16.91 -14.23
CA SER A 309 -33.68 -17.80 -13.46
C SER A 309 -33.52 -19.23 -13.97
N SER A 310 -33.33 -20.18 -13.06
CA SER A 310 -33.30 -21.62 -13.34
C SER A 310 -34.18 -22.38 -12.35
N ASP A 311 -34.49 -23.64 -12.66
CA ASP A 311 -35.27 -24.52 -11.77
C ASP A 311 -34.58 -24.73 -10.39
N ASN A 312 -33.26 -24.48 -10.31
CA ASN A 312 -32.45 -24.63 -9.10
C ASN A 312 -32.13 -23.30 -8.40
N GLY A 313 -32.76 -22.19 -8.81
CA GLY A 313 -32.52 -20.84 -8.27
C GLY A 313 -31.96 -19.88 -9.30
N ILE A 314 -31.29 -18.82 -8.84
CA ILE A 314 -30.76 -17.76 -9.69
C ILE A 314 -29.28 -18.00 -9.94
N GLN A 315 -28.90 -18.01 -11.21
CA GLN A 315 -27.51 -17.97 -11.60
C GLN A 315 -27.09 -16.51 -11.74
N ILE A 316 -26.02 -16.12 -11.04
CA ILE A 316 -25.43 -14.78 -11.09
C ILE A 316 -24.16 -14.85 -11.94
N SER A 317 -23.98 -13.89 -12.84
CA SER A 317 -22.78 -13.74 -13.66
C SER A 317 -22.38 -12.28 -13.80
N THR A 318 -21.09 -12.00 -13.89
CA THR A 318 -20.56 -10.68 -14.29
C THR A 318 -20.47 -10.53 -15.80
N ASP A 319 -20.49 -11.65 -16.53
CA ASP A 319 -20.44 -11.68 -17.99
C ASP A 319 -21.85 -11.91 -18.56
N PHE A 320 -22.16 -11.31 -19.71
CA PHE A 320 -23.48 -11.42 -20.34
C PHE A 320 -23.84 -12.88 -20.62
N LEU A 321 -25.03 -13.29 -20.17
CA LEU A 321 -25.62 -14.59 -20.47
C LEU A 321 -26.85 -14.41 -21.35
N GLN A 322 -27.00 -15.24 -22.37
CA GLN A 322 -28.19 -15.23 -23.21
C GLN A 322 -29.44 -15.50 -22.35
N ASN A 323 -30.51 -14.71 -22.54
CA ASN A 323 -31.77 -14.77 -21.77
C ASN A 323 -31.65 -14.37 -20.29
N SER A 324 -30.54 -13.75 -19.87
CA SER A 324 -30.43 -13.17 -18.53
C SER A 324 -31.05 -11.78 -18.45
N ASN A 325 -31.43 -11.37 -17.24
CA ASN A 325 -31.78 -10.00 -16.91
C ASN A 325 -30.56 -9.27 -16.38
N ARG A 326 -30.27 -8.10 -16.94
CA ARG A 326 -29.23 -7.19 -16.47
C ARG A 326 -29.67 -6.50 -15.17
N ILE A 327 -28.84 -6.54 -14.14
CA ILE A 327 -29.04 -5.97 -12.81
C ILE A 327 -27.88 -5.03 -12.49
N ILE A 328 -28.15 -3.97 -11.74
CA ILE A 328 -27.13 -3.00 -11.32
C ILE A 328 -27.04 -3.03 -9.79
N LEU A 329 -25.83 -3.15 -9.27
CA LEU A 329 -25.51 -2.95 -7.86
C LEU A 329 -24.78 -1.62 -7.72
N CYS A 330 -25.36 -0.68 -6.98
CA CYS A 330 -24.67 0.53 -6.54
C CYS A 330 -24.18 0.32 -5.10
N ILE A 331 -22.90 0.58 -4.87
CA ILE A 331 -22.22 0.51 -3.58
C ILE A 331 -21.80 1.94 -3.22
N PHE A 332 -22.28 2.41 -2.08
CA PHE A 332 -21.96 3.73 -1.54
C PHE A 332 -21.07 3.57 -0.32
N TYR A 333 -19.90 4.20 -0.36
CA TYR A 333 -18.99 4.24 0.78
C TYR A 333 -19.22 5.56 1.50
N PHE A 334 -19.47 5.49 2.80
CA PHE A 334 -19.80 6.66 3.62
C PHE A 334 -19.02 6.62 4.93
N GLU A 335 -18.85 7.77 5.56
CA GLU A 335 -18.19 7.87 6.85
C GLU A 335 -19.25 7.82 7.96
N LEU A 336 -19.03 6.94 8.94
CA LEU A 336 -19.85 6.92 10.14
C LEU A 336 -19.71 8.23 10.89
N GLY A 337 -20.81 8.69 11.49
CA GLY A 337 -20.80 9.97 12.18
C GLY A 337 -21.08 11.20 11.31
N ILE A 338 -21.07 11.04 9.98
CA ILE A 338 -21.38 12.13 9.05
C ILE A 338 -22.85 12.10 8.68
N VAL A 339 -23.49 13.28 8.70
CA VAL A 339 -24.83 13.46 8.15
C VAL A 339 -24.71 13.99 6.73
N TYR A 340 -25.17 13.19 5.78
CA TYR A 340 -25.24 13.56 4.37
C TYR A 340 -26.57 14.25 4.05
N GLU A 341 -26.51 15.31 3.27
CA GLU A 341 -27.67 16.12 2.94
C GLU A 341 -27.64 16.67 1.51
N LEU A 342 -28.76 17.25 1.08
CA LEU A 342 -28.84 17.87 -0.23
C LEU A 342 -28.06 19.19 -0.28
N LYS A 343 -27.02 19.23 -1.11
CA LYS A 343 -26.26 20.43 -1.46
C LYS A 343 -27.04 21.46 -2.28
N LYS A 344 -28.03 20.99 -3.04
CA LYS A 344 -28.85 21.83 -3.91
C LYS A 344 -30.29 21.36 -3.90
N ARG A 345 -31.21 22.32 -3.95
CA ARG A 345 -32.64 22.06 -4.15
C ARG A 345 -32.86 21.17 -5.38
N ILE A 346 -33.74 20.18 -5.25
CA ILE A 346 -34.24 19.37 -6.37
C ILE A 346 -35.76 19.28 -6.34
N GLY A 347 -36.38 19.24 -7.52
CA GLY A 347 -37.83 19.29 -7.71
C GLY A 347 -38.30 20.61 -8.34
N ASN A 348 -39.56 20.66 -8.75
CA ASN A 348 -40.14 21.84 -9.38
C ASN A 348 -41.63 21.99 -9.02
N PRO A 349 -41.99 22.87 -8.07
CA PRO A 349 -43.38 23.08 -7.69
C PRO A 349 -44.26 23.53 -8.85
N SER A 350 -43.70 24.29 -9.80
CA SER A 350 -44.42 24.76 -10.98
C SER A 350 -44.85 23.63 -11.91
N LEU A 351 -44.23 22.45 -11.79
CA LEU A 351 -44.61 21.22 -12.50
C LEU A 351 -45.51 20.29 -11.66
N ASN A 352 -45.96 20.75 -10.48
CA ASN A 352 -46.67 19.95 -9.49
C ASN A 352 -45.86 18.69 -9.11
N ILE A 353 -44.59 18.90 -8.78
CA ILE A 353 -43.66 17.90 -8.25
C ILE A 353 -43.17 18.44 -6.90
N ASP A 354 -43.28 17.66 -5.82
CA ASP A 354 -42.70 18.08 -4.54
C ASP A 354 -41.21 18.34 -4.70
N PHE A 355 -40.70 19.24 -3.86
CA PHE A 355 -39.31 19.62 -3.88
C PHE A 355 -38.68 19.35 -2.52
N PHE A 356 -37.39 19.08 -2.55
CA PHE A 356 -36.54 19.01 -1.38
C PHE A 356 -35.62 20.22 -1.38
N ASN A 357 -35.50 20.86 -0.22
CA ASN A 357 -34.65 22.03 -0.04
C ASN A 357 -33.20 21.60 0.17
N GLU A 358 -32.29 22.54 -0.03
CA GLU A 358 -30.91 22.43 0.46
C GLU A 358 -30.90 22.14 1.97
N GLY A 359 -29.95 21.32 2.42
CA GLY A 359 -29.85 20.82 3.80
C GLY A 359 -30.90 19.76 4.17
N THR A 360 -31.74 19.31 3.23
CA THR A 360 -32.65 18.19 3.52
C THR A 360 -31.85 16.89 3.56
N SER A 361 -31.96 16.15 4.67
CA SER A 361 -31.45 14.79 4.80
C SER A 361 -32.57 13.76 5.00
N PHE A 362 -32.28 12.52 4.64
CA PHE A 362 -33.21 11.40 4.75
C PHE A 362 -32.57 10.30 5.57
N ILE A 363 -33.40 9.44 6.15
CA ILE A 363 -32.97 8.25 6.87
C ILE A 363 -33.90 7.10 6.53
N ARG A 364 -33.35 5.89 6.52
CA ARG A 364 -34.10 4.66 6.34
C ARG A 364 -34.38 3.96 7.67
N ASP A 365 -35.59 3.45 7.83
CA ASP A 365 -36.03 2.58 8.94
C ASP A 365 -36.64 1.31 8.32
N GLY A 366 -35.88 0.22 8.27
CA GLY A 366 -36.24 -0.98 7.52
C GLY A 366 -36.34 -0.70 6.01
N SER A 367 -37.54 -0.81 5.44
CA SER A 367 -37.82 -0.55 4.01
C SER A 367 -38.37 0.85 3.72
N HIS A 368 -38.44 1.73 4.72
CA HIS A 368 -39.07 3.03 4.58
C HIS A 368 -38.06 4.18 4.70
N THR A 369 -38.04 5.05 3.69
CA THR A 369 -37.23 6.28 3.69
C THR A 369 -38.07 7.47 4.16
N MET A 370 -37.62 8.16 5.21
CA MET A 370 -38.27 9.33 5.79
C MET A 370 -37.33 10.53 5.93
N ARG A 371 -37.89 11.73 6.05
CA ARG A 371 -37.08 12.93 6.32
C ARG A 371 -36.47 12.81 7.71
N MET A 372 -35.19 13.12 7.81
CA MET A 372 -34.45 12.96 9.05
C MET A 372 -34.83 14.04 10.07
N SER A 373 -35.04 13.64 11.32
CA SER A 373 -35.26 14.57 12.43
C SER A 373 -33.95 15.10 13.01
N GLN A 374 -34.00 16.22 13.74
CA GLN A 374 -32.82 16.73 14.47
C GLN A 374 -32.30 15.76 15.54
N GLN A 375 -33.18 14.93 16.11
CA GLN A 375 -32.77 13.90 17.05
C GLN A 375 -31.96 12.79 16.36
N ASP A 376 -32.38 12.41 15.15
CA ASP A 376 -31.67 11.40 14.36
C ASP A 376 -30.32 11.91 13.86
N ARG A 377 -30.25 13.19 13.44
CA ARG A 377 -28.98 13.85 13.08
C ARG A 377 -27.97 13.74 14.23
N ARG A 378 -28.40 14.06 15.45
CA ARG A 378 -27.54 13.97 16.64
C ARG A 378 -27.10 12.54 16.94
N LYS A 379 -27.97 11.55 16.73
CA LYS A 379 -27.63 10.12 16.90
C LYS A 379 -26.59 9.66 15.89
N ILE A 380 -26.72 10.05 14.63
CA ILE A 380 -25.69 9.73 13.62
C ILE A 380 -24.38 10.39 14.03
N MET A 381 -24.39 11.69 14.31
CA MET A 381 -23.19 12.42 14.73
C MET A 381 -22.54 11.87 16.00
N SER A 382 -23.30 11.27 16.91
CA SER A 382 -22.73 10.63 18.11
C SER A 382 -21.94 9.37 17.79
N LEU A 383 -22.26 8.66 16.70
CA LEU A 383 -21.54 7.46 16.27
C LEU A 383 -20.06 7.77 16.01
N ARG A 384 -19.74 8.98 15.52
CA ARG A 384 -18.34 9.41 15.34
C ARG A 384 -17.55 9.29 16.64
N TYR A 385 -18.15 9.68 17.76
CA TYR A 385 -17.51 9.67 19.07
C TYR A 385 -17.51 8.29 19.70
N GLU A 386 -18.51 7.45 19.40
CA GLU A 386 -18.53 6.06 19.86
C GLU A 386 -17.46 5.22 19.18
N ILE A 387 -17.14 5.49 17.90
CA ILE A 387 -15.99 4.88 17.21
C ILE A 387 -14.69 5.24 17.91
N TYR A 388 -14.46 6.50 18.27
CA TYR A 388 -13.27 6.89 19.04
C TYR A 388 -13.21 6.28 20.45
N ASP A 389 -14.33 5.84 21.02
CA ASP A 389 -14.36 5.10 22.29
C ASP A 389 -14.18 3.56 22.08
N PHE A 390 -14.22 3.06 20.84
CA PHE A 390 -14.11 1.63 20.48
C PHE A 390 -12.91 1.27 19.57
N GLU A 391 -12.31 2.21 18.85
CA GLU A 391 -11.17 2.00 17.92
C GLU A 391 -9.77 2.06 18.58
N GLU A 392 -9.67 2.06 19.91
CA GLU A 392 -8.45 1.56 20.56
C GLU A 392 -8.62 0.06 20.82
N VAL A 393 -8.09 -0.74 19.87
CA VAL A 393 -7.85 -2.20 19.86
C VAL A 393 -8.59 -2.88 18.70
N ASP A 394 -8.09 -2.74 17.47
CA ASP A 394 -7.71 -3.88 16.63
C ASP A 394 -7.24 -3.41 15.23
N GLN A 395 -6.17 -4.06 14.76
CA GLN A 395 -5.56 -3.99 13.41
C GLN A 395 -4.57 -2.86 13.14
N VAL A 396 -3.37 -3.03 13.71
CA VAL A 396 -2.12 -2.68 13.01
C VAL A 396 -1.92 -3.72 11.91
N ASP A 397 -1.73 -3.26 10.67
CA ASP A 397 -1.40 -4.10 9.52
C ASP A 397 -0.18 -4.98 9.83
N TYR A 398 -0.39 -6.28 9.73
CA TYR A 398 0.61 -7.32 9.89
C TYR A 398 1.69 -7.19 8.81
N TYR A 399 2.92 -6.86 9.22
CA TYR A 399 4.09 -7.38 8.52
C TYR A 399 4.06 -8.91 8.66
N GLU A 400 3.89 -9.64 7.56
CA GLU A 400 4.20 -11.08 7.55
C GLU A 400 5.69 -11.24 7.89
N PRO A 401 6.05 -11.83 9.05
CA PRO A 401 7.44 -12.14 9.33
C PRO A 401 7.83 -13.33 8.47
N ASP A 402 9.05 -13.30 7.93
CA ASP A 402 9.70 -14.43 7.27
C ASP A 402 9.35 -15.77 7.96
N GLU A 403 8.78 -16.71 7.20
CA GLU A 403 8.30 -18.02 7.67
C GLU A 403 9.36 -18.85 8.44
N GLU A 404 10.64 -18.45 8.40
CA GLU A 404 11.73 -19.10 9.14
C GLU A 404 11.79 -18.77 10.65
N LEU A 405 11.05 -17.78 11.16
CA LEU A 405 11.00 -17.46 12.61
C LEU A 405 9.92 -18.22 13.39
N SER A 406 9.04 -18.96 12.72
CA SER A 406 7.87 -19.67 13.29
C SER A 406 8.16 -20.85 14.23
N SER A 407 9.43 -21.12 14.55
CA SER A 407 9.83 -22.23 15.43
C SER A 407 10.34 -21.83 16.82
N ARG A 408 10.38 -20.52 17.14
CA ARG A 408 10.57 -20.08 18.53
C ARG A 408 9.20 -19.82 19.14
N GLU A 409 8.81 -20.59 20.15
CA GLU A 409 7.71 -20.25 21.04
C GLU A 409 8.02 -18.89 21.68
N ILE A 410 7.54 -17.80 21.08
CA ILE A 410 7.62 -16.48 21.67
C ILE A 410 6.70 -16.54 22.89
N ASN A 411 7.27 -16.41 24.08
CA ASN A 411 6.50 -16.38 25.30
C ASN A 411 5.68 -15.08 25.33
N TYR A 412 4.36 -15.21 25.20
CA TYR A 412 3.42 -14.09 25.12
C TYR A 412 3.04 -13.51 26.50
N GLU A 413 3.61 -14.04 27.59
CA GLU A 413 3.37 -13.57 28.95
C GLU A 413 4.45 -12.59 29.39
N ILE A 414 4.03 -11.48 30.00
CA ILE A 414 4.98 -10.51 30.55
C ILE A 414 5.68 -11.07 31.79
N ASN A 415 6.97 -10.80 31.91
CA ASN A 415 7.76 -11.14 33.08
C ASN A 415 7.60 -10.06 34.16
N VAL A 416 6.59 -10.25 35.02
CA VAL A 416 6.24 -9.32 36.11
C VAL A 416 7.40 -9.13 37.09
N ASP A 417 8.10 -10.21 37.44
CA ASP A 417 9.22 -10.16 38.40
C ASP A 417 10.39 -9.33 37.85
N LEU A 418 10.66 -9.44 36.54
CA LEU A 418 11.70 -8.64 35.89
C LEU A 418 11.39 -7.14 35.98
N ILE A 419 10.17 -6.73 35.64
CA ILE A 419 9.76 -5.31 35.73
C ILE A 419 9.87 -4.83 37.18
N SER A 420 9.36 -5.63 38.13
CA SER A 420 9.41 -5.28 39.57
C SER A 420 10.83 -5.09 40.06
N ASN A 421 11.72 -6.04 39.77
CA ASN A 421 13.13 -6.01 40.19
C ASN A 421 13.86 -4.81 39.59
N TYR A 422 13.62 -4.51 38.31
CA TYR A 422 14.27 -3.37 37.66
C TYR A 422 13.75 -2.01 38.15
N ILE A 423 12.45 -1.89 38.45
CA ILE A 423 11.92 -0.70 39.14
C ILE A 423 12.59 -0.53 40.52
N GLU A 424 12.77 -1.61 41.28
CA GLU A 424 13.42 -1.55 42.59
C GLU A 424 14.88 -1.11 42.48
N ILE A 425 15.63 -1.66 41.51
CA ILE A 425 17.01 -1.26 41.26
C ILE A 425 17.08 0.23 40.90
N LEU A 426 16.21 0.69 40.00
CA LEU A 426 16.14 2.10 39.60
C LEU A 426 15.79 3.04 40.76
N LYS A 427 14.99 2.59 41.73
CA LYS A 427 14.62 3.38 42.92
C LYS A 427 15.71 3.43 43.99
N THR A 428 16.51 2.37 44.11
CA THR A 428 17.38 2.15 45.28
C THR A 428 18.86 2.38 44.98
N THR A 429 19.26 2.28 43.72
CA THR A 429 20.67 2.32 43.32
C THR A 429 20.98 3.63 42.57
N GLU A 430 22.04 4.32 42.97
CA GLU A 430 22.59 5.42 42.17
C GLU A 430 23.26 4.84 40.92
N LEU A 431 22.65 5.09 39.77
CA LEU A 431 23.09 4.58 38.47
C LEU A 431 23.48 5.73 37.55
N SER A 432 24.48 5.51 36.71
CA SER A 432 24.76 6.41 35.58
C SER A 432 23.59 6.41 34.59
N LEU A 433 23.46 7.46 33.77
CA LEU A 433 22.40 7.53 32.75
C LEU A 433 22.42 6.35 31.78
N ASP A 434 23.62 5.86 31.42
CA ASP A 434 23.77 4.71 30.53
C ASP A 434 23.31 3.41 31.23
N SER A 435 23.64 3.22 32.51
CA SER A 435 23.17 2.05 33.26
C SER A 435 21.67 2.07 33.53
N GLN A 436 21.07 3.26 33.72
CA GLN A 436 19.61 3.38 33.80
C GLN A 436 18.95 2.97 32.48
N TRP A 437 19.58 3.27 31.35
CA TRP A 437 19.08 2.84 30.04
C TRP A 437 19.13 1.32 29.86
N ASP A 438 20.26 0.71 30.20
CA ASP A 438 20.42 -0.75 30.09
C ASP A 438 19.36 -1.51 30.91
N ILE A 439 18.84 -0.89 31.98
CA ILE A 439 17.75 -1.42 32.79
C ILE A 439 16.36 -1.12 32.20
N LEU A 440 16.17 0.07 31.61
CA LEU A 440 14.90 0.45 30.99
C LEU A 440 14.63 -0.30 29.69
N SER A 441 15.66 -0.72 28.94
CA SER A 441 15.48 -1.44 27.68
C SER A 441 14.75 -2.78 27.86
N PRO A 442 15.13 -3.68 28.80
CA PRO A 442 14.34 -4.87 29.09
C PRO A 442 12.91 -4.58 29.56
N ILE A 443 12.68 -3.48 30.28
CA ILE A 443 11.32 -3.07 30.67
C ILE A 443 10.52 -2.70 29.42
N LYS A 444 11.12 -1.99 28.46
CA LYS A 444 10.46 -1.65 27.19
C LYS A 444 10.02 -2.90 26.44
N ASP A 445 10.87 -3.92 26.34
CA ASP A 445 10.51 -5.19 25.71
C ASP A 445 9.26 -5.81 26.37
N GLN A 446 9.15 -5.74 27.69
CA GLN A 446 7.96 -6.25 28.41
C GLN A 446 6.73 -5.35 28.23
N ILE A 447 6.90 -4.03 28.12
CA ILE A 447 5.82 -3.10 27.79
C ILE A 447 5.29 -3.39 26.39
N ASP A 448 6.15 -3.69 25.43
CA ASP A 448 5.75 -3.99 24.05
C ASP A 448 4.98 -5.31 23.97
N ILE A 449 5.39 -6.32 24.74
CA ILE A 449 4.60 -7.56 24.91
C ILE A 449 3.24 -7.24 25.57
N PHE A 450 3.22 -6.37 26.59
CA PHE A 450 1.97 -5.97 27.24
C PHE A 450 1.01 -5.27 26.28
N ILE A 451 1.50 -4.35 25.45
CA ILE A 451 0.70 -3.62 24.47
C ILE A 451 0.15 -4.56 23.40
N ASN A 452 1.02 -5.34 22.76
CA ASN A 452 0.65 -6.23 21.67
C ASN A 452 -0.25 -7.41 22.11
N PHE A 453 -0.21 -7.79 23.39
CA PHE A 453 -0.97 -8.92 23.94
C PHE A 453 -1.77 -8.54 25.19
N TYR A 454 -2.36 -7.34 25.19
CA TYR A 454 -3.06 -6.76 26.35
C TYR A 454 -4.12 -7.69 26.95
N ASP A 455 -4.96 -8.31 26.12
CA ASP A 455 -6.05 -9.17 26.60
C ASP A 455 -5.53 -10.40 27.36
N LYS A 456 -4.42 -10.98 26.91
CA LYS A 456 -3.76 -12.11 27.57
C LYS A 456 -3.05 -11.68 28.86
N ASN A 457 -2.56 -10.44 28.92
CA ASN A 457 -1.77 -9.91 30.03
C ASN A 457 -2.55 -8.99 30.98
N LYS A 458 -3.88 -8.94 30.87
CA LYS A 458 -4.76 -8.05 31.65
C LYS A 458 -4.63 -8.24 33.17
N GLN A 459 -4.28 -9.44 33.62
CA GLN A 459 -4.01 -9.74 35.03
C GLN A 459 -2.76 -9.04 35.58
N SER A 460 -1.81 -8.71 34.70
CA SER A 460 -0.53 -8.11 35.06
C SER A 460 -0.54 -6.57 35.00
N LYS A 461 -1.72 -5.95 34.87
CA LYS A 461 -1.87 -4.47 34.84
C LYS A 461 -1.29 -3.76 36.06
N SER A 462 -1.31 -4.41 37.23
CA SER A 462 -0.79 -3.83 38.47
C SER A 462 0.69 -3.44 38.33
N ILE A 463 1.51 -4.30 37.72
CA ILE A 463 2.95 -4.01 37.59
C ILE A 463 3.21 -2.88 36.58
N ILE A 464 2.41 -2.78 35.53
CA ILE A 464 2.45 -1.65 34.58
C ILE A 464 2.06 -0.35 35.28
N PHE A 465 1.05 -0.38 36.15
CA PHE A 465 0.66 0.80 36.94
C PHE A 465 1.73 1.22 37.95
N ASP A 466 2.48 0.27 38.51
CA ASP A 466 3.63 0.58 39.36
C ASP A 466 4.80 1.17 38.57
N PHE A 467 5.04 0.68 37.34
CA PHE A 467 5.98 1.30 36.41
C PHE A 467 5.59 2.74 36.08
N ILE A 468 4.32 3.00 35.74
CA ILE A 468 3.81 4.34 35.42
C ILE A 468 4.00 5.32 36.58
N ARG A 469 3.72 4.88 37.82
CA ARG A 469 3.99 5.70 39.02
C ARG A 469 5.47 6.05 39.14
N TYR A 470 6.34 5.05 39.02
CA TYR A 470 7.78 5.25 39.06
C TYR A 470 8.23 6.25 37.98
N ALA A 471 7.81 6.05 36.73
CA ALA A 471 8.15 6.92 35.62
C ALA A 471 7.71 8.36 35.89
N CYS A 472 6.48 8.55 36.38
CA CYS A 472 5.96 9.87 36.72
C CYS A 472 6.74 10.57 37.84
N ASP A 473 7.04 9.84 38.92
CA ASP A 473 7.83 10.37 40.03
C ASP A 473 9.24 10.76 39.56
N TYR A 474 9.88 9.91 38.76
CA TYR A 474 11.20 10.19 38.19
C TYR A 474 11.17 11.46 37.30
N ILE A 475 10.22 11.55 36.38
CA ILE A 475 10.04 12.69 35.45
C ILE A 475 9.82 14.00 36.20
N LYS A 476 9.13 13.96 37.35
CA LYS A 476 8.85 15.14 38.16
C LYS A 476 10.12 15.74 38.75
N ASP A 477 11.07 14.88 39.12
CA ASP A 477 12.28 15.26 39.84
C ASP A 477 13.50 15.45 38.92
N ASN A 478 13.42 14.96 37.68
CA ASN A 478 14.54 14.98 36.72
C ASN A 478 14.13 15.55 35.35
N ASN A 479 15.06 16.24 34.69
CA ASN A 479 14.87 16.75 33.33
C ASN A 479 16.09 16.41 32.48
N ASP A 480 16.23 15.12 32.16
CA ASP A 480 17.38 14.58 31.44
C ASP A 480 16.94 13.67 30.28
N LYS A 481 17.89 12.91 29.72
CA LYS A 481 17.61 11.97 28.61
C LYS A 481 16.67 10.83 29.03
N ILE A 482 16.66 10.45 30.30
CA ILE A 482 15.78 9.39 30.82
C ILE A 482 14.35 9.90 30.90
N THR A 483 14.13 11.18 31.25
CA THR A 483 12.82 11.82 31.19
C THR A 483 12.16 11.64 29.82
N ARG A 484 12.89 11.90 28.72
CA ARG A 484 12.36 11.75 27.35
C ARG A 484 11.96 10.31 27.01
N ARG A 485 12.74 9.34 27.48
CA ARG A 485 12.49 7.91 27.25
C ARG A 485 11.31 7.40 28.05
N LEU A 486 11.18 7.84 29.30
CA LEU A 486 10.02 7.52 30.12
C LEU A 486 8.74 8.14 29.54
N LEU A 487 8.81 9.36 29.00
CA LEU A 487 7.68 9.95 28.26
C LEU A 487 7.30 9.12 27.05
N PHE A 488 8.27 8.65 26.25
CA PHE A 488 8.01 7.74 25.15
C PHE A 488 7.29 6.45 25.60
N PHE A 489 7.74 5.82 26.69
CA PHE A 489 7.09 4.59 27.19
C PHE A 489 5.66 4.85 27.69
N LEU A 490 5.43 6.01 28.31
CA LEU A 490 4.09 6.41 28.75
C LEU A 490 3.17 6.70 27.57
N ASP A 491 3.71 7.28 26.49
CA ASP A 491 2.99 7.59 25.25
C ASP A 491 2.55 6.29 24.54
N ASP A 492 3.45 5.32 24.37
CA ASP A 492 3.13 3.98 23.85
C ASP A 492 2.02 3.30 24.67
N LEU A 493 2.12 3.36 26.00
CA LEU A 493 1.11 2.82 26.92
C LEU A 493 -0.23 3.58 26.89
N SER A 494 -0.24 4.81 26.37
CA SER A 494 -1.43 5.66 26.37
C SER A 494 -2.46 5.25 25.33
N GLY A 495 -2.09 4.43 24.34
CA GLY A 495 -3.03 3.84 23.37
C GLY A 495 -3.93 2.72 23.93
N ILE A 496 -3.88 2.48 25.25
CA ILE A 496 -4.74 1.50 25.93
C ILE A 496 -5.69 2.28 26.87
N PRO A 497 -7.02 2.22 26.69
CA PRO A 497 -7.95 3.13 27.38
C PRO A 497 -7.87 3.07 28.92
N ALA A 498 -7.73 1.86 29.47
CA ALA A 498 -7.62 1.68 30.91
C ALA A 498 -6.31 2.23 31.49
N VAL A 499 -5.24 2.21 30.70
CA VAL A 499 -3.92 2.72 31.09
C VAL A 499 -3.90 4.24 30.92
N LEU A 500 -4.44 4.78 29.82
CA LEU A 500 -4.62 6.22 29.62
C LEU A 500 -5.39 6.87 30.77
N LYS A 501 -6.50 6.26 31.20
CA LYS A 501 -7.26 6.72 32.36
C LYS A 501 -6.39 6.81 33.61
N TYR A 502 -5.50 5.84 33.81
CA TYR A 502 -4.59 5.80 34.94
C TYR A 502 -3.49 6.87 34.83
N ILE A 503 -2.87 7.02 33.65
CA ILE A 503 -1.90 8.08 33.34
C ILE A 503 -2.52 9.46 33.57
N LYS A 504 -3.75 9.70 33.11
CA LYS A 504 -4.45 10.97 33.31
C LYS A 504 -4.63 11.31 34.79
N ILE A 505 -4.98 10.31 35.62
CA ILE A 505 -5.18 10.52 37.06
C ILE A 505 -3.85 10.82 37.78
N HIS A 506 -2.77 10.12 37.42
CA HIS A 506 -1.52 10.14 38.18
C HIS A 506 -0.45 11.06 37.61
N CYS A 507 -0.42 11.28 36.30
CA CYS A 507 0.69 11.92 35.59
C CYS A 507 0.38 13.29 35.00
N LEU A 508 -0.90 13.62 34.73
CA LEU A 508 -1.27 14.86 34.02
C LEU A 508 -0.69 16.12 34.67
N LYS A 509 -0.72 16.24 36.00
CA LYS A 509 -0.15 17.40 36.70
C LYS A 509 1.36 17.55 36.48
N THR A 510 2.08 16.43 36.37
CA THR A 510 3.52 16.42 36.07
C THR A 510 3.76 16.86 34.63
N PHE A 511 2.94 16.39 33.68
CA PHE A 511 3.02 16.81 32.29
C PHE A 511 2.75 18.31 32.12
N GLU A 512 1.69 18.81 32.75
CA GLU A 512 1.39 20.25 32.77
C GLU A 512 2.53 21.07 33.36
N PHE A 513 3.19 20.56 34.39
CA PHE A 513 4.31 21.24 35.03
C PHE A 513 5.52 21.33 34.10
N LEU A 514 5.87 20.26 33.39
CA LEU A 514 6.93 20.28 32.38
C LEU A 514 6.60 21.24 31.23
N PHE A 515 5.37 21.17 30.73
CA PHE A 515 4.90 22.06 29.67
C PHE A 515 4.98 23.54 30.08
N LYS A 516 4.53 23.87 31.30
CA LYS A 516 4.62 25.24 31.86
C LYS A 516 6.06 25.70 32.09
N LYS A 517 7.02 24.78 32.23
CA LYS A 517 8.46 25.08 32.27
C LYS A 517 9.07 25.34 30.89
N GLY A 518 8.32 25.15 29.82
CA GLY A 518 8.80 25.31 28.44
C GLY A 518 9.49 24.07 27.89
N GLU A 519 9.25 22.90 28.49
CA GLU A 519 9.66 21.63 27.90
C GLU A 519 8.61 21.19 26.88
N PHE A 520 9.02 21.15 25.62
CA PHE A 520 8.20 20.72 24.50
C PHE A 520 8.85 19.48 23.88
N TYR A 521 8.51 18.32 24.42
CA TYR A 521 8.90 17.03 23.84
C TYR A 521 7.70 16.50 23.05
N SER A 522 7.89 15.92 21.87
CA SER A 522 6.81 15.37 21.04
C SER A 522 5.88 14.45 21.84
N HIS A 523 6.45 13.44 22.52
CA HIS A 523 5.70 12.51 23.39
C HIS A 523 5.00 13.20 24.57
N LEU A 524 5.53 14.31 25.10
CA LEU A 524 4.84 15.09 26.13
C LEU A 524 3.60 15.80 25.57
N ILE A 525 3.70 16.38 24.37
CA ILE A 525 2.57 17.04 23.73
C ILE A 525 1.50 16.00 23.34
N SER A 526 1.92 14.84 22.81
CA SER A 526 1.04 13.69 22.56
C SER A 526 0.25 13.30 23.81
N LEU A 527 0.96 13.03 24.91
CA LEU A 527 0.35 12.65 26.19
C LEU A 527 -0.61 13.70 26.74
N LEU A 528 -0.29 15.00 26.60
CA LEU A 528 -1.20 16.08 27.00
C LEU A 528 -2.47 16.07 26.14
N ASN A 529 -2.34 15.85 24.84
CA ASN A 529 -3.47 15.73 23.93
C ASN A 529 -4.36 14.53 24.28
N SER A 530 -3.78 13.33 24.43
CA SER A 530 -4.51 12.11 24.82
C SER A 530 -5.17 12.24 26.20
N CYS A 531 -4.57 13.01 27.11
CA CYS A 531 -5.18 13.31 28.41
C CYS A 531 -6.31 14.36 28.34
N GLY A 532 -6.57 14.97 27.17
CA GLY A 532 -7.56 16.02 26.97
C GLY A 532 -7.18 17.36 27.60
N TYR A 533 -5.88 17.68 27.64
CA TYR A 533 -5.40 18.99 28.11
C TYR A 533 -5.74 20.11 27.12
N TYR A 534 -5.66 19.82 25.82
CA TYR A 534 -6.01 20.76 24.76
C TYR A 534 -7.50 20.65 24.44
N ASN A 535 -8.17 21.80 24.32
CA ASN A 535 -9.55 21.84 23.80
C ASN A 535 -9.57 21.74 22.27
N ASP A 536 -8.54 22.29 21.63
CA ASP A 536 -8.35 22.31 20.18
C ASP A 536 -6.85 22.45 19.90
N LEU A 537 -6.24 21.40 19.36
CA LEU A 537 -4.80 21.35 19.10
C LEU A 537 -4.38 22.34 17.99
N ILE A 538 -5.28 22.64 17.04
CA ILE A 538 -5.01 23.60 15.96
C ILE A 538 -4.81 25.01 16.53
N ASN A 539 -5.64 25.39 17.50
CA ASN A 539 -5.48 26.68 18.17
C ASN A 539 -4.14 26.81 18.91
N GLU A 540 -3.62 25.72 19.47
CA GLU A 540 -2.30 25.75 20.11
C GLU A 540 -1.16 25.97 19.11
N VAL A 541 -1.31 25.48 17.88
CA VAL A 541 -0.36 25.80 16.82
C VAL A 541 -0.40 27.29 16.49
N PHE A 542 -1.59 27.88 16.33
CA PHE A 542 -1.69 29.33 16.10
C PHE A 542 -1.07 30.12 17.25
N ILE A 543 -1.28 29.70 18.50
CA ILE A 543 -0.65 30.31 19.67
C ILE A 543 0.88 30.17 19.61
N ALA A 544 1.42 29.02 19.17
CA ALA A 544 2.85 28.81 19.01
C ALA A 544 3.46 29.70 17.92
N ILE A 545 2.78 29.86 16.80
CA ILE A 545 3.14 30.75 15.68
C ILE A 545 3.13 32.21 16.14
N ASP A 546 2.04 32.67 16.74
CA ASP A 546 1.90 34.06 17.21
C ASP A 546 2.98 34.44 18.24
N LYS A 547 3.40 33.48 19.06
CA LYS A 547 4.46 33.65 20.06
C LYS A 547 5.87 33.39 19.53
N ASN A 548 6.01 33.00 18.26
CA ASN A 548 7.27 32.60 17.64
C ASN A 548 8.02 31.51 18.44
N ASN A 549 7.28 30.53 18.98
CA ASN A 549 7.83 29.46 19.81
C ASN A 549 8.15 28.21 18.98
N VAL A 550 9.29 28.26 18.29
CA VAL A 550 9.72 27.22 17.32
C VAL A 550 9.76 25.82 17.93
N LYS A 551 10.30 25.66 19.15
CA LYS A 551 10.39 24.34 19.81
C LYS A 551 9.03 23.72 20.09
N TYR A 552 8.04 24.54 20.44
CA TYR A 552 6.68 24.06 20.65
C TYR A 552 6.04 23.67 19.32
N LEU A 553 6.24 24.49 18.29
CA LEU A 553 5.74 24.21 16.94
C LEU A 553 6.31 22.90 16.38
N GLU A 554 7.62 22.68 16.49
CA GLU A 554 8.27 21.42 16.08
C GLU A 554 7.65 20.20 16.76
N SER A 555 7.32 20.32 18.06
CA SER A 555 6.70 19.22 18.81
C SER A 555 5.24 18.98 18.44
N LEU A 556 4.51 20.03 18.04
CA LEU A 556 3.13 19.94 17.57
C LEU A 556 3.06 19.28 16.19
N ILE A 557 3.96 19.62 15.26
CA ILE A 557 3.95 19.09 13.89
C ILE A 557 4.07 17.55 13.85
N TYR A 558 4.76 16.95 14.82
CA TYR A 558 4.87 15.49 14.96
C TYR A 558 3.56 14.77 15.31
N LEU A 559 2.47 15.48 15.64
CA LEU A 559 1.16 14.89 15.99
C LEU A 559 0.24 14.67 14.78
N ASP A 560 0.82 14.48 13.60
CA ASP A 560 0.17 14.12 12.34
C ASP A 560 -0.91 15.12 11.88
N PHE A 561 -0.48 16.34 11.58
CA PHE A 561 -1.33 17.33 10.91
C PHE A 561 -1.37 17.10 9.41
N GLN A 562 -2.18 16.13 8.95
CA GLN A 562 -2.50 15.96 7.52
C GLN A 562 -3.59 16.92 7.00
N ASP A 563 -4.03 17.90 7.81
CA ASP A 563 -5.10 18.83 7.41
C ASP A 563 -4.60 19.88 6.38
N PRO A 564 -5.14 19.91 5.15
CA PRO A 564 -4.76 20.88 4.13
C PRO A 564 -5.03 22.34 4.51
N GLN A 565 -6.03 22.63 5.37
CA GLN A 565 -6.33 23.99 5.82
C GLN A 565 -5.23 24.52 6.75
N PHE A 566 -4.64 23.64 7.55
CA PHE A 566 -3.52 23.93 8.42
C PHE A 566 -2.29 24.34 7.60
N ILE A 567 -1.96 23.54 6.58
CA ILE A 567 -0.82 23.83 5.69
C ILE A 567 -1.03 25.19 5.01
N SER A 568 -2.22 25.44 4.46
CA SER A 568 -2.55 26.72 3.81
C SER A 568 -2.39 27.93 4.75
N TYR A 569 -2.80 27.82 6.01
CA TYR A 569 -2.65 28.90 6.98
C TYR A 569 -1.17 29.17 7.33
N VAL A 570 -0.38 28.11 7.55
CA VAL A 570 1.07 28.24 7.85
C VAL A 570 1.78 29.00 6.72
N PHE A 571 1.46 28.69 5.46
CA PHE A 571 1.97 29.42 4.29
C PHE A 571 1.51 30.90 4.25
N ASN A 572 0.24 31.17 4.56
CA ASN A 572 -0.33 32.52 4.47
C ASN A 572 0.01 33.45 5.64
N SER A 573 0.40 32.90 6.81
CA SER A 573 0.71 33.68 8.03
C SER A 573 2.03 34.48 7.94
N GLY A 574 2.85 34.28 6.91
CA GLY A 574 4.14 34.95 6.76
C GLY A 574 5.23 34.46 7.74
N PHE A 575 4.97 33.38 8.48
CA PHE A 575 5.92 32.74 9.39
C PHE A 575 7.15 32.15 8.67
N ILE A 576 7.03 31.97 7.35
CA ILE A 576 8.05 31.42 6.48
C ILE A 576 9.09 32.51 6.15
N SER A 577 10.05 32.70 7.05
CA SER A 577 11.37 33.23 6.67
C SER A 577 12.24 32.08 6.15
N SER A 578 13.11 32.37 5.18
CA SER A 578 13.85 31.42 4.34
C SER A 578 14.65 30.32 5.07
N THR A 579 14.86 30.44 6.38
CA THR A 579 15.66 29.51 7.20
C THR A 579 14.83 28.36 7.79
N ASN A 580 13.51 28.50 7.96
CA ASN A 580 12.64 27.45 8.53
C ASN A 580 11.99 26.55 7.47
N ILE A 581 12.11 26.93 6.19
CA ILE A 581 11.66 26.17 5.02
C ILE A 581 12.30 24.79 5.01
N PHE A 582 13.63 24.70 5.11
CA PHE A 582 14.33 23.44 4.86
C PHE A 582 13.91 22.28 5.78
N PHE A 583 13.45 22.58 7.00
CA PHE A 583 13.01 21.58 7.98
C PHE A 583 11.60 21.04 7.68
N LEU A 584 10.66 21.91 7.31
CA LEU A 584 9.31 21.51 6.90
C LEU A 584 9.31 20.78 5.55
N PHE A 585 10.25 21.10 4.66
CA PHE A 585 10.35 20.50 3.33
C PHE A 585 10.91 19.07 3.33
N GLN A 586 11.68 18.65 4.35
CA GLN A 586 12.28 17.31 4.37
C GLN A 586 11.30 16.19 4.77
N GLU A 587 10.24 16.47 5.53
CA GLU A 587 9.29 15.43 5.96
C GLU A 587 7.99 15.39 5.15
N PHE A 588 7.68 16.42 4.36
CA PHE A 588 6.40 16.54 3.62
C PHE A 588 6.58 16.57 2.09
N GLU A 589 7.51 15.79 1.54
CA GLU A 589 7.83 15.83 0.09
C GLU A 589 6.63 15.51 -0.82
N ILE A 590 5.73 14.60 -0.41
CA ILE A 590 4.64 14.12 -1.28
C ILE A 590 3.40 15.02 -1.19
N LEU A 591 2.99 15.44 0.01
CA LEU A 591 1.76 16.23 0.21
C LEU A 591 1.89 17.68 -0.32
N ILE A 592 3.11 18.23 -0.31
CA ILE A 592 3.38 19.62 -0.74
C ILE A 592 3.43 19.74 -2.26
N LEU A 593 3.81 18.68 -2.98
CA LEU A 593 3.81 18.67 -4.46
C LEU A 593 2.40 18.81 -5.01
N ASP A 594 1.43 18.07 -4.46
CA ASP A 594 0.02 18.17 -4.86
C ASP A 594 -0.58 19.53 -4.48
N LEU A 595 -0.24 20.06 -3.30
CA LEU A 595 -0.72 21.37 -2.86
C LEU A 595 -0.09 22.55 -3.64
N LEU A 596 1.18 22.42 -4.06
CA LEU A 596 1.84 23.40 -4.94
C LEU A 596 1.23 23.38 -6.33
N VAL A 597 0.84 22.21 -6.84
CA VAL A 597 0.11 22.10 -8.11
C VAL A 597 -1.25 22.79 -8.01
N ASP A 598 -2.01 22.57 -6.93
CA ASP A 598 -3.30 23.23 -6.72
C ASP A 598 -3.16 24.76 -6.49
N LEU A 599 -2.11 25.22 -5.79
CA LEU A 599 -1.83 26.64 -5.59
C LEU A 599 -1.36 27.34 -6.87
N LEU A 600 -0.60 26.65 -7.73
CA LEU A 600 -0.21 27.14 -9.05
C LEU A 600 -1.42 27.21 -10.00
N ASP A 601 -2.40 26.32 -9.85
CA ASP A 601 -3.66 26.34 -10.62
C ASP A 601 -4.66 27.39 -10.12
N HIS A 602 -4.51 27.89 -8.88
CA HIS A 602 -5.43 28.88 -8.29
C HIS A 602 -4.87 30.29 -8.13
N SER A 603 -3.55 30.45 -8.24
CA SER A 603 -2.93 31.77 -8.30
C SER A 603 -2.61 32.11 -9.75
N ASN A 604 -3.10 33.26 -10.23
CA ASN A 604 -2.62 33.89 -11.47
C ASN A 604 -1.17 34.40 -11.33
N LEU A 605 -0.28 33.59 -10.73
CA LEU A 605 1.14 33.86 -10.54
C LEU A 605 1.96 33.24 -11.69
N PHE A 606 1.54 33.50 -12.93
CA PHE A 606 2.42 33.43 -14.10
C PHE A 606 3.00 34.81 -14.40
N TYR A 607 3.68 35.40 -13.41
CA TYR A 607 4.62 36.50 -13.64
C TYR A 607 5.64 36.49 -12.51
N PHE A 608 6.62 35.59 -12.64
CA PHE A 608 8.04 35.76 -12.32
C PHE A 608 8.66 34.36 -12.19
N TYR A 609 9.06 33.79 -13.33
CA TYR A 609 10.33 33.10 -13.53
C TYR A 609 10.61 33.02 -15.02
#